data_AF-A0AAW1RLR2-F1
#
_entry.id   AF-A0AAW1RLR2-F1
#
_cell.length_a   1.000
_cell.length_b   1.000
_cell.length_c   1.000
_cell.angle_alpha   90.00
_cell.angle_beta   90.00
_cell.angle_gamma   90.00
#
_symmetry.space_group_name_H-M   'P 1'
#
loop_
_entity.id
_entity.type
_entity.pdbx_description
1 polymer ?
#
loop_
_entity_poly.entity_id
_entity_poly.type
_entity_poly.pdbx_seq_one_letter_code
_entity_poly.pdbx_strand_id
1 'polypeptide(L)'
;MAGIPVRLHYLFFVTLLLPMFFQAWVSWIGVLWAFVIFGPVLFVTILLHELGHCLATRQVGGDVHGILLWPLGGLAFVGHAGSPARDLYVAVCGPLTHIPQFAAWYLMLVLSRRGITGAWSPSLAMLDASQQFWLAVCVGACQVNLALMAFNLLLPAYPLDGGRIFADLMLLCGVPALLAAKVTVGVAITIGIAIIAFGAIYFNVITMIVGVWMLISTFELFQAIRTDTIKQHPMFYFEPAAAQNDPMVMLPANHPRSAGV
;
A
#
# COMPACT_ATOMS: atom_id res chain seq x y z
N MET A 1 14.54 13.24 8.91
CA MET A 1 13.65 12.07 8.70
C MET A 1 12.68 12.03 9.89
N ALA A 2 11.37 11.87 9.66
CA ALA A 2 10.28 12.21 10.60
C ALA A 2 10.20 11.41 11.94
N GLY A 3 11.30 10.79 12.39
CA GLY A 3 11.38 10.00 13.61
C GLY A 3 10.66 8.65 13.53
N ILE A 4 10.27 8.21 12.33
CA ILE A 4 9.52 6.96 12.11
C ILE A 4 10.50 5.84 11.80
N PRO A 5 10.54 4.74 12.57
CA PRO A 5 11.42 3.61 12.29
C PRO A 5 10.97 2.89 11.02
N VAL A 6 11.89 2.68 10.08
CA VAL A 6 11.65 1.94 8.82
C VAL A 6 12.37 0.60 8.90
N ARG A 7 11.63 -0.49 8.69
CA ARG A 7 12.16 -1.86 8.67
C ARG A 7 11.92 -2.48 7.30
N LEU A 8 12.85 -3.31 6.86
CA LEU A 8 12.75 -4.05 5.60
C LEU A 8 12.62 -5.54 5.94
N HIS A 9 11.54 -6.17 5.48
CA HIS A 9 11.38 -7.61 5.59
C HIS A 9 12.31 -8.30 4.59
N TYR A 10 12.93 -9.42 4.97
CA TYR A 10 13.84 -10.16 4.07
C TYR A 10 13.19 -10.57 2.75
N LEU A 11 11.90 -10.86 2.77
CA LEU A 11 11.16 -11.22 1.56
C LEU A 11 11.09 -10.05 0.56
N PHE A 12 11.28 -8.79 0.96
CA PHE A 12 11.37 -7.67 0.02
C PHE A 12 12.42 -7.91 -1.07
N PHE A 13 13.52 -8.62 -0.76
CA PHE A 13 14.50 -8.97 -1.77
C PHE A 13 13.95 -9.92 -2.85
N VAL A 14 12.87 -10.66 -2.60
CA VAL A 14 12.22 -11.50 -3.61
C VAL A 14 11.62 -10.66 -4.72
N THR A 15 11.01 -9.50 -4.43
CA THR A 15 10.45 -8.62 -5.47
C THR A 15 11.52 -8.00 -6.34
N LEU A 16 12.73 -7.86 -5.82
CA LEU A 16 13.90 -7.41 -6.56
C LEU A 16 14.50 -8.56 -7.39
N LEU A 17 14.78 -9.69 -6.75
CA LEU A 17 15.55 -10.78 -7.35
C LEU A 17 14.76 -11.56 -8.40
N LEU A 18 13.43 -11.70 -8.25
CA LEU A 18 12.63 -12.50 -9.16
C LEU A 18 12.55 -11.87 -10.57
N PRO A 19 12.23 -10.57 -10.75
CA PRO A 19 12.30 -9.93 -12.07
C PRO A 19 13.72 -9.92 -12.66
N MET A 20 14.75 -9.74 -11.83
CA MET A 20 16.15 -9.83 -12.27
C MET A 20 16.49 -11.22 -12.80
N PHE A 21 16.03 -12.27 -12.13
CA PHE A 21 16.23 -13.65 -12.57
C PHE A 21 15.63 -13.88 -13.96
N PHE A 22 14.39 -13.44 -14.19
CA PHE A 22 13.76 -13.57 -15.52
C PHE A 22 14.50 -12.78 -16.59
N GLN A 23 14.96 -11.56 -16.28
CA GLN A 23 15.72 -10.73 -17.22
C GLN A 23 17.12 -11.28 -17.52
N ALA A 24 17.70 -12.11 -16.64
CA ALA A 24 19.00 -12.74 -16.87
C ALA A 24 19.00 -13.67 -18.09
N TRP A 25 17.83 -14.22 -18.45
CA TRP A 25 17.64 -15.04 -19.65
C TRP A 25 17.41 -14.21 -20.92
N VAL A 26 17.29 -12.88 -20.79
CA VAL A 26 17.01 -11.95 -21.89
C VAL A 26 18.23 -11.09 -22.20
N SER A 27 18.71 -10.30 -21.23
CA SER A 27 19.87 -9.43 -21.41
C SER A 27 20.43 -8.88 -20.09
N TRP A 28 21.74 -8.60 -20.04
CA TRP A 28 22.37 -7.98 -18.86
C TRP A 28 21.81 -6.57 -18.58
N ILE A 29 21.46 -5.82 -19.63
CA ILE A 29 20.88 -4.48 -19.49
C ILE A 29 19.45 -4.53 -18.95
N GLY A 30 18.69 -5.58 -19.31
CA GLY A 30 17.39 -5.88 -18.71
C GLY A 30 17.50 -6.21 -17.23
N VAL A 31 18.55 -6.94 -16.81
CA VAL A 31 18.82 -7.20 -15.38
C VAL A 31 19.09 -5.89 -14.64
N LEU A 32 19.91 -4.99 -15.20
CA LEU A 32 20.18 -3.69 -14.60
C LEU A 32 18.91 -2.83 -14.51
N TRP A 33 18.07 -2.86 -15.55
CA TRP A 33 16.79 -2.15 -15.55
C TRP A 33 15.86 -2.70 -14.46
N ALA A 34 15.74 -4.03 -14.33
CA ALA A 34 14.95 -4.66 -13.29
C ALA A 34 15.47 -4.33 -11.89
N PHE A 35 16.79 -4.32 -11.70
CA PHE A 35 17.39 -3.88 -10.45
C PHE A 35 16.99 -2.46 -10.08
N VAL A 36 17.06 -1.51 -11.02
CA VAL A 36 16.71 -0.11 -10.78
C VAL A 36 15.21 0.05 -10.48
N ILE A 37 14.34 -0.61 -11.24
CA ILE A 37 12.89 -0.49 -11.08
C ILE A 37 12.40 -1.16 -9.80
N PHE A 38 12.74 -2.42 -9.57
CA PHE A 38 12.23 -3.19 -8.44
C PHE A 38 13.06 -3.01 -7.16
N GLY A 39 14.20 -2.33 -7.26
CA GLY A 39 15.04 -1.94 -6.12
C GLY A 39 14.72 -0.50 -5.69
N PRO A 40 15.57 0.49 -6.03
CA PRO A 40 15.45 1.85 -5.52
C PRO A 40 14.15 2.54 -5.90
N VAL A 41 13.66 2.38 -7.15
CA VAL A 41 12.42 3.06 -7.57
C VAL A 41 11.22 2.53 -6.80
N LEU A 42 11.02 1.22 -6.76
CA LEU A 42 9.93 0.60 -6.02
C LEU A 42 10.04 0.86 -4.52
N PHE A 43 11.24 0.75 -3.94
CA PHE A 43 11.48 1.05 -2.53
C PHE A 43 11.06 2.47 -2.16
N VAL A 44 11.54 3.47 -2.90
CA VAL A 44 11.18 4.88 -2.65
C VAL A 44 9.69 5.09 -2.87
N THR A 45 9.12 4.46 -3.89
CA THR A 45 7.70 4.61 -4.22
C THR A 45 6.79 4.11 -3.10
N ILE A 46 7.05 2.90 -2.59
CA ILE A 46 6.29 2.33 -1.48
C ILE A 46 6.58 3.11 -0.19
N LEU A 47 7.83 3.49 0.08
CA LEU A 47 8.17 4.27 1.27
C LEU A 47 7.43 5.61 1.31
N LEU A 48 7.35 6.33 0.19
CA LEU A 48 6.62 7.60 0.10
C LEU A 48 5.12 7.39 0.29
N HIS A 49 4.56 6.29 -0.25
CA HIS A 49 3.18 5.89 0.00
C HIS A 49 2.89 5.68 1.49
N GLU A 50 3.69 4.88 2.18
CA GLU A 50 3.52 4.64 3.63
C GLU A 50 3.77 5.90 4.47
N LEU A 51 4.70 6.74 4.06
CA LEU A 51 4.91 8.06 4.69
C LEU A 51 3.69 8.96 4.51
N GLY A 52 2.98 8.87 3.37
CA GLY A 52 1.71 9.56 3.15
C GLY A 52 0.67 9.21 4.22
N HIS A 53 0.49 7.91 4.50
CA HIS A 53 -0.36 7.46 5.60
C HIS A 53 0.11 7.99 6.95
N CYS A 54 1.39 7.83 7.27
CA CYS A 54 1.95 8.25 8.55
C CYS A 54 1.79 9.76 8.81
N LEU A 55 2.02 10.59 7.79
CA LEU A 55 1.86 12.04 7.90
C LEU A 55 0.39 12.42 8.07
N ALA A 56 -0.51 11.79 7.31
CA ALA A 56 -1.94 12.00 7.44
C ALA A 56 -2.45 11.60 8.83
N THR A 57 -2.00 10.45 9.36
CA THR A 57 -2.33 9.98 10.71
C THR A 57 -1.93 11.01 11.76
N ARG A 58 -0.71 11.55 11.70
CA ARG A 58 -0.27 12.60 12.63
C ARG A 58 -1.11 13.87 12.53
N GLN A 59 -1.52 14.25 11.32
CA GLN A 59 -2.36 15.44 11.10
C GLN A 59 -3.75 15.31 11.70
N VAL A 60 -4.30 14.09 11.77
CA VAL A 60 -5.60 13.82 12.42
C VAL A 60 -5.47 13.47 13.90
N GLY A 61 -4.27 13.58 14.48
CA GLY A 61 -4.00 13.36 15.90
C GLY A 61 -3.76 11.90 16.31
N GLY A 62 -3.53 11.01 15.34
CA GLY A 62 -3.21 9.59 15.61
C GLY A 62 -1.71 9.33 15.80
N ASP A 63 -1.40 8.15 16.35
CA ASP A 63 -0.03 7.71 16.61
C ASP A 63 0.62 6.99 15.42
N VAL A 64 1.95 7.06 15.32
CA VAL A 64 2.71 6.35 14.28
C VAL A 64 3.85 5.58 14.94
N HIS A 65 3.85 4.25 14.78
CA HIS A 65 4.80 3.37 15.45
C HIS A 65 5.93 2.88 14.54
N GLY A 66 5.73 2.85 13.22
CA GLY A 66 6.77 2.43 12.28
C GLY A 66 6.24 2.05 10.91
N ILE A 67 7.16 1.76 9.99
CA ILE A 67 6.87 1.27 8.65
C ILE A 67 7.62 -0.05 8.44
N LEU A 68 6.94 -1.07 7.95
CA LEU A 68 7.54 -2.33 7.49
C LEU A 68 7.32 -2.47 5.98
N LEU A 69 8.42 -2.50 5.22
CA LEU A 69 8.39 -2.75 3.79
C LEU A 69 8.56 -4.25 3.53
N TRP A 70 7.71 -4.82 2.68
CA TRP A 70 7.63 -6.26 2.43
C TRP A 70 7.21 -6.54 0.97
N PRO A 71 7.25 -7.78 0.46
CA PRO A 71 7.08 -8.07 -0.96
C PRO A 71 5.84 -7.49 -1.64
N LEU A 72 4.73 -7.40 -0.92
CA LEU A 72 3.46 -7.01 -1.51
C LEU A 72 3.11 -5.54 -1.22
N GLY A 73 4.05 -4.76 -0.65
CA GLY A 73 3.84 -3.34 -0.36
C GLY A 73 4.57 -2.86 0.89
N GLY A 74 3.98 -1.90 1.59
CA GLY A 74 4.38 -1.51 2.92
C GLY A 74 3.25 -1.79 3.91
N LEU A 75 3.60 -1.72 5.19
CA LEU A 75 2.67 -1.73 6.30
C LEU A 75 3.08 -0.58 7.22
N ALA A 76 2.32 0.52 7.17
CA ALA A 76 2.40 1.55 8.18
C ALA A 76 1.65 1.12 9.45
N PHE A 77 2.37 1.04 10.57
CA PHE A 77 1.77 0.81 11.88
C PHE A 77 1.26 2.15 12.43
N VAL A 78 0.04 2.50 12.05
CA VAL A 78 -0.65 3.72 12.45
C VAL A 78 -1.75 3.44 13.48
N GLY A 79 -1.85 4.30 14.48
CA GLY A 79 -2.94 4.31 15.45
C GLY A 79 -4.23 4.86 14.83
N HIS A 80 -5.36 4.60 15.49
CA HIS A 80 -6.68 4.91 14.96
C HIS A 80 -6.89 6.41 14.76
N ALA A 81 -7.49 6.76 13.63
CA ALA A 81 -7.85 8.13 13.28
C ALA A 81 -9.06 8.67 14.08
N GLY A 82 -9.68 7.86 14.95
CA GLY A 82 -10.74 8.28 15.87
C GLY A 82 -12.12 8.50 15.24
N SER A 83 -12.25 8.55 13.91
CA SER A 83 -13.54 8.57 13.20
C SER A 83 -13.42 8.06 11.75
N PRO A 84 -14.51 7.57 11.12
CA PRO A 84 -14.47 7.11 9.72
C PRO A 84 -14.02 8.20 8.74
N ALA A 85 -14.32 9.47 9.00
CA ALA A 85 -13.91 10.57 8.13
C ALA A 85 -12.41 10.82 8.17
N ARG A 86 -11.80 10.73 9.36
CA ARG A 86 -10.34 10.88 9.52
C ARG A 86 -9.62 9.64 8.99
N ASP A 87 -10.22 8.48 9.14
CA ASP A 87 -9.68 7.21 8.63
C ASP A 87 -9.67 7.18 7.09
N LEU A 88 -10.78 7.61 6.48
CA LEU A 88 -10.88 7.83 5.04
C LEU A 88 -9.81 8.80 4.53
N TYR A 89 -9.59 9.90 5.25
CA TYR A 89 -8.54 10.86 4.92
C TYR A 89 -7.15 10.21 4.91
N VAL A 90 -6.82 9.41 5.94
CA VAL A 90 -5.55 8.68 6.02
C VAL A 90 -5.43 7.66 4.88
N ALA A 91 -6.47 6.87 4.62
CA ALA A 91 -6.48 5.84 3.60
C ALA A 91 -6.29 6.40 2.18
N VAL A 92 -6.79 7.61 1.90
CA VAL A 92 -6.60 8.26 0.60
C VAL A 92 -5.20 8.90 0.46
N CYS A 93 -4.61 9.39 1.56
CA CYS A 93 -3.35 10.13 1.49
C CYS A 93 -2.16 9.30 0.99
N GLY A 94 -2.07 8.01 1.33
CA GLY A 94 -1.00 7.13 0.82
C GLY A 94 -1.03 7.00 -0.70
N PRO A 95 -2.13 6.52 -1.31
CA PRO A 95 -2.29 6.42 -2.75
C PRO A 95 -2.07 7.75 -3.49
N LEU A 96 -2.52 8.89 -2.93
CA LEU A 96 -2.33 10.19 -3.58
C LEU A 96 -0.86 10.61 -3.70
N THR A 97 0.06 10.04 -2.90
CA THR A 97 1.49 10.30 -3.06
C THR A 97 2.05 9.82 -4.40
N HIS A 98 1.37 8.91 -5.12
CA HIS A 98 1.79 8.47 -6.45
C HIS A 98 1.63 9.56 -7.52
N ILE A 99 0.74 10.53 -7.32
CA ILE A 99 0.51 11.63 -8.28
C ILE A 99 1.76 12.50 -8.47
N PRO A 100 2.34 13.12 -7.42
CA PRO A 100 3.56 13.91 -7.58
C PRO A 100 4.76 13.07 -8.03
N GLN A 101 4.84 11.80 -7.62
CA GLN A 101 5.88 10.88 -8.06
C GLN A 101 5.77 10.60 -9.57
N PHE A 102 4.58 10.28 -10.06
CA PHE A 102 4.30 10.12 -11.48
C PHE A 102 4.63 11.39 -12.26
N ALA A 103 4.17 12.56 -11.78
CA ALA A 103 4.42 13.83 -12.45
C ALA A 103 5.93 14.12 -12.59
N ALA A 104 6.72 13.82 -11.55
CA ALA A 104 8.18 13.97 -11.59
C ALA A 104 8.82 13.04 -12.63
N TRP A 105 8.48 11.74 -12.62
CA TRP A 105 9.01 10.78 -13.60
C TRP A 105 8.57 11.08 -15.03
N TYR A 106 7.32 11.51 -15.20
CA TYR A 106 6.77 11.90 -16.50
C TYR A 106 7.46 13.15 -17.05
N LEU A 107 7.71 14.15 -16.20
CA LEU A 107 8.49 15.33 -16.59
C LEU A 107 9.90 14.95 -17.04
N MET A 108 10.59 14.08 -16.28
CA MET A 108 11.92 13.57 -16.67
C MET A 108 11.86 12.83 -18.02
N LEU A 109 10.83 12.02 -18.25
CA LEU A 109 10.61 11.33 -19.52
C LEU A 109 10.46 12.33 -20.68
N VAL A 110 9.61 13.35 -20.53
CA VAL A 110 9.36 14.35 -21.57
C VAL A 110 10.63 15.13 -21.90
N LEU A 111 11.34 15.62 -20.89
CA LEU A 111 12.57 16.39 -21.08
C LEU A 111 13.67 15.56 -21.75
N SER A 112 13.82 14.30 -21.32
CA SER A 112 14.82 13.39 -21.88
C SER A 112 14.48 13.01 -23.33
N ARG A 113 13.20 12.73 -23.63
CA ARG A 113 12.72 12.48 -25.00
C ARG A 113 13.01 13.66 -25.92
N ARG A 114 12.66 14.87 -25.49
CA ARG A 114 12.91 16.09 -26.25
C ARG A 114 14.40 16.29 -26.54
N GLY A 115 15.27 16.02 -25.57
CA GLY A 115 16.71 16.11 -25.76
C GLY A 115 17.27 15.14 -26.81
N ILE A 116 16.63 13.97 -26.99
CA ILE A 116 17.08 12.93 -27.92
C ILE A 116 16.47 13.10 -29.32
N THR A 117 15.15 13.33 -29.40
CA THR A 117 14.41 13.32 -30.68
C THR A 117 13.99 14.69 -31.17
N GLY A 118 14.12 15.74 -30.33
CA GLY A 118 13.58 17.07 -30.62
C GLY A 118 12.05 17.16 -30.55
N ALA A 119 11.35 16.03 -30.37
CA ALA A 119 9.89 15.96 -30.41
C ALA A 119 9.26 15.96 -29.01
N TRP A 120 8.05 16.51 -28.93
CA TRP A 120 7.20 16.51 -27.73
C TRP A 120 6.19 15.35 -27.76
N SER A 121 6.67 14.13 -28.00
CA SER A 121 5.84 12.93 -28.10
C SER A 121 6.28 11.85 -27.10
N PRO A 122 6.10 12.09 -25.78
CA PRO A 122 6.35 11.05 -24.79
C PRO A 122 5.35 9.90 -24.97
N SER A 123 5.84 8.67 -24.84
CA SER A 123 5.02 7.46 -24.84
C SER A 123 5.31 6.67 -23.57
N LEU A 124 4.26 6.14 -22.95
CA LEU A 124 4.35 5.20 -21.82
C LEU A 124 4.37 3.73 -22.29
N ALA A 125 4.48 3.50 -23.61
CA ALA A 125 4.70 2.16 -24.14
C ALA A 125 6.04 1.61 -23.65
N MET A 126 6.09 0.30 -23.41
CA MET A 126 7.31 -0.39 -23.02
C MET A 126 8.43 -0.12 -24.03
N LEU A 127 9.58 0.28 -23.51
CA LEU A 127 10.77 0.56 -24.30
C LEU A 127 11.80 -0.52 -24.06
N ASP A 128 12.54 -0.84 -25.11
CA ASP A 128 13.69 -1.71 -24.98
C ASP A 128 14.81 -0.99 -24.21
N ALA A 129 15.10 -1.48 -23.01
CA ALA A 129 16.13 -0.94 -22.14
C ALA A 129 17.53 -0.98 -22.78
N SER A 130 17.76 -1.87 -23.74
CA SER A 130 19.04 -1.97 -24.47
C SER A 130 19.30 -0.78 -25.39
N GLN A 131 18.25 -0.13 -25.89
CA GLN A 131 18.37 1.01 -26.80
C GLN A 131 18.37 2.33 -26.04
N GLN A 132 17.49 2.46 -25.05
CA GLN A 132 17.22 3.73 -24.37
C GLN A 132 17.01 3.53 -22.88
N PHE A 133 18.04 3.04 -22.19
CA PHE A 133 17.99 2.65 -20.77
C PHE A 133 17.29 3.68 -19.86
N TRP A 134 17.72 4.94 -19.89
CA TRP A 134 17.16 5.98 -19.03
C TRP A 134 15.67 6.25 -19.31
N LEU A 135 15.26 6.23 -20.57
CA LEU A 135 13.86 6.41 -20.95
C LEU A 135 13.02 5.21 -20.50
N ALA A 136 13.56 3.99 -20.62
CA ALA A 136 12.92 2.78 -20.12
C ALA A 136 12.75 2.82 -18.59
N VAL A 137 13.71 3.38 -17.84
CA VAL A 137 13.58 3.60 -16.39
C VAL A 137 12.46 4.59 -16.09
N CYS A 138 12.41 5.73 -16.78
CA CYS A 138 11.35 6.73 -16.57
C CYS A 138 9.95 6.18 -16.88
N VAL A 139 9.81 5.43 -17.98
CA VAL A 139 8.54 4.76 -18.33
C VAL A 139 8.17 3.73 -17.27
N GLY A 140 9.11 2.87 -16.86
CA GLY A 140 8.88 1.87 -15.82
C GLY A 140 8.44 2.50 -14.50
N ALA A 141 9.09 3.59 -14.08
CA ALA A 141 8.72 4.31 -12.85
C ALA A 141 7.34 4.97 -12.91
N CYS A 142 6.97 5.52 -14.07
CA CYS A 142 5.61 6.01 -14.32
C CYS A 142 4.58 4.88 -14.21
N GLN A 143 4.85 3.75 -14.84
CA GLN A 143 3.97 2.58 -14.83
C GLN A 143 3.81 1.99 -13.42
N VAL A 144 4.90 1.90 -12.64
CA VAL A 144 4.84 1.43 -11.24
C VAL A 144 3.95 2.36 -10.40
N ASN A 145 4.11 3.69 -10.52
CA ASN A 145 3.28 4.63 -9.78
C ASN A 145 1.79 4.54 -10.17
N LEU A 146 1.50 4.46 -11.47
CA LEU A 146 0.12 4.28 -11.94
C LEU A 146 -0.47 2.95 -11.48
N ALA A 147 0.29 1.86 -11.57
CA ALA A 147 -0.15 0.53 -11.18
C ALA A 147 -0.42 0.45 -9.68
N LEU A 148 0.49 0.95 -8.83
CA LEU A 148 0.30 0.95 -7.37
C LEU A 148 -0.83 1.86 -6.93
N MET A 149 -0.97 3.04 -7.55
CA MET A 149 -2.10 3.94 -7.29
C MET A 149 -3.42 3.29 -7.67
N ALA A 150 -3.51 2.70 -8.86
CA ALA A 150 -4.73 2.03 -9.32
C ALA A 150 -5.06 0.81 -8.44
N PHE A 151 -4.06 -0.01 -8.10
CA PHE A 151 -4.24 -1.20 -7.29
C PHE A 151 -4.71 -0.85 -5.87
N ASN A 152 -4.07 0.14 -5.22
CA ASN A 152 -4.45 0.51 -3.86
C ASN A 152 -5.69 1.40 -3.80
N LEU A 153 -6.00 2.24 -4.79
CA LEU A 153 -7.15 3.15 -4.73
C LEU A 153 -8.43 2.57 -5.35
N LEU A 154 -8.33 1.85 -6.48
CA LEU A 154 -9.51 1.45 -7.27
C LEU A 154 -10.07 0.08 -6.91
N LEU A 155 -9.30 -0.80 -6.24
CA LEU A 155 -9.77 -2.11 -5.83
C LEU A 155 -10.38 -2.02 -4.43
N PRO A 156 -11.72 -2.12 -4.28
CA PRO A 156 -12.39 -2.08 -2.98
C PRO A 156 -12.26 -3.42 -2.24
N ALA A 157 -11.05 -3.91 -2.05
CA ALA A 157 -10.77 -5.21 -1.47
C ALA A 157 -9.86 -5.10 -0.25
N TYR A 158 -10.25 -5.74 0.86
CA TYR A 158 -9.37 -5.90 2.01
C TYR A 158 -8.15 -6.76 1.63
N PRO A 159 -6.93 -6.43 2.08
CA PRO A 159 -6.56 -5.36 3.03
C PRO A 159 -6.06 -4.06 2.35
N LEU A 160 -6.35 -3.84 1.07
CA LEU A 160 -5.89 -2.66 0.32
C LEU A 160 -6.56 -1.38 0.82
N ASP A 161 -5.94 -0.22 0.56
CA ASP A 161 -6.49 1.09 0.94
C ASP A 161 -7.89 1.32 0.36
N GLY A 162 -8.15 0.85 -0.86
CA GLY A 162 -9.44 0.94 -1.53
C GLY A 162 -10.52 0.17 -0.78
N GLY A 163 -10.17 -0.95 -0.14
CA GLY A 163 -11.06 -1.68 0.76
C GLY A 163 -11.37 -0.90 2.04
N ARG A 164 -10.37 -0.19 2.60
CA ARG A 164 -10.54 0.72 3.74
C ARG A 164 -11.44 1.90 3.37
N ILE A 165 -11.15 2.58 2.26
CA ILE A 165 -11.94 3.68 1.69
C ILE A 165 -13.39 3.23 1.48
N PHE A 166 -13.59 2.05 0.89
CA PHE A 166 -14.92 1.50 0.65
C PHE A 166 -15.69 1.26 1.96
N ALA A 167 -15.03 0.69 2.98
CA ALA A 167 -15.62 0.50 4.30
C ALA A 167 -15.99 1.83 4.98
N ASP A 168 -15.08 2.82 4.97
CA ASP A 168 -15.30 4.12 5.60
C ASP A 168 -16.42 4.91 4.94
N LEU A 169 -16.52 4.86 3.61
CA LEU A 169 -17.64 5.47 2.88
C LEU A 169 -18.99 4.87 3.29
N MET A 170 -19.08 3.54 3.47
CA MET A 170 -20.30 2.92 3.98
C MET A 170 -20.63 3.41 5.40
N LEU A 171 -19.64 3.49 6.29
CA LEU A 171 -19.84 3.98 7.65
C LEU A 171 -20.31 5.44 7.69
N LEU A 172 -19.75 6.30 6.82
CA LEU A 172 -20.16 7.70 6.68
C LEU A 172 -21.60 7.84 6.15
N CYS A 173 -22.06 6.88 5.34
CA CYS A 173 -23.45 6.79 4.89
C CYS A 173 -24.41 6.23 5.97
N GLY A 174 -23.93 5.94 7.19
CA GLY A 174 -24.74 5.43 8.29
C GLY A 174 -24.97 3.91 8.25
N VAL A 175 -24.22 3.17 7.42
CA VAL A 175 -24.28 1.71 7.40
C VAL A 175 -23.70 1.17 8.72
N PRO A 176 -24.39 0.25 9.43
CA PRO A 176 -23.85 -0.36 10.64
C PRO A 176 -22.53 -1.08 10.38
N ALA A 177 -21.56 -0.97 11.30
CA ALA A 177 -20.21 -1.54 11.14
C ALA A 177 -20.20 -3.04 10.78
N LEU A 178 -21.10 -3.83 11.38
CA LEU A 178 -21.23 -5.26 11.08
C LEU A 178 -21.67 -5.50 9.62
N LEU A 179 -22.57 -4.68 9.10
CA LEU A 179 -23.03 -4.79 7.71
C LEU A 179 -21.92 -4.33 6.74
N ALA A 180 -21.27 -3.21 7.03
CA ALA A 180 -20.13 -2.72 6.26
C ALA A 180 -19.02 -3.79 6.18
N ALA A 181 -18.65 -4.40 7.30
CA ALA A 181 -17.66 -5.48 7.33
C ALA A 181 -18.07 -6.70 6.48
N LYS A 182 -19.33 -7.15 6.56
CA LYS A 182 -19.83 -8.27 5.76
C LYS A 182 -19.77 -7.97 4.25
N VAL A 183 -20.14 -6.76 3.85
CA VAL A 183 -20.07 -6.33 2.45
C VAL A 183 -18.62 -6.26 1.99
N THR A 184 -17.73 -5.65 2.77
CA THR A 184 -16.28 -5.59 2.47
C THR A 184 -15.67 -6.99 2.31
N VAL A 185 -15.99 -7.94 3.19
CA VAL A 185 -15.54 -9.34 3.06
C VAL A 185 -16.07 -9.97 1.78
N GLY A 186 -17.36 -9.81 1.47
CA GLY A 186 -17.95 -10.37 0.25
C GLY A 186 -17.26 -9.85 -1.01
N VAL A 187 -17.07 -8.53 -1.11
CA VAL A 187 -16.39 -7.89 -2.24
C VAL A 187 -14.93 -8.34 -2.35
N ALA A 188 -14.20 -8.38 -1.23
CA ALA A 188 -12.80 -8.79 -1.19
C ALA A 188 -12.62 -10.26 -1.61
N ILE A 189 -13.52 -11.17 -1.21
CA ILE A 189 -13.50 -12.57 -1.67
C ILE A 189 -13.72 -12.67 -3.18
N THR A 190 -14.72 -11.96 -3.72
CA THR A 190 -14.99 -11.97 -5.16
C THR A 190 -13.80 -11.47 -5.96
N ILE A 191 -13.21 -10.34 -5.55
CA ILE A 191 -12.02 -9.77 -6.21
C ILE A 191 -10.82 -10.70 -6.07
N GLY A 192 -10.57 -11.26 -4.87
CA GLY A 192 -9.46 -12.18 -4.62
C GLY A 192 -9.53 -13.43 -5.51
N ILE A 193 -10.71 -14.04 -5.65
CA ILE A 193 -10.93 -15.18 -6.55
C ILE A 193 -10.71 -14.77 -8.01
N ALA A 194 -11.20 -13.61 -8.43
CA ALA A 194 -11.01 -13.10 -9.78
C ALA A 194 -9.52 -12.88 -10.11
N ILE A 195 -8.74 -12.34 -9.15
CA ILE A 195 -7.30 -12.16 -9.30
C ILE A 195 -6.58 -13.52 -9.42
N ILE A 196 -6.95 -14.52 -8.62
CA ILE A 196 -6.39 -15.87 -8.73
C ILE A 196 -6.72 -16.48 -10.10
N ALA A 197 -7.98 -16.39 -10.53
CA ALA A 197 -8.42 -16.91 -11.82
C ALA A 197 -7.68 -16.23 -12.99
N PHE A 198 -7.54 -14.90 -12.94
CA PHE A 198 -6.75 -14.14 -13.91
C PHE A 198 -5.29 -14.61 -13.91
N GLY A 199 -4.66 -14.72 -12.73
CA GLY A 199 -3.31 -15.25 -12.61
C GLY A 199 -3.16 -16.66 -13.21
N ALA A 200 -4.14 -17.54 -13.00
CA ALA A 200 -4.14 -18.89 -13.56
C ALA A 200 -4.28 -18.91 -15.09
N ILE A 201 -5.17 -18.08 -15.66
CA ILE A 201 -5.38 -17.97 -17.11
C ILE A 201 -4.09 -17.55 -17.83
N TYR A 202 -3.33 -16.62 -17.23
CA TYR A 202 -2.09 -16.10 -17.80
C TYR A 202 -0.82 -16.78 -17.25
N PHE A 203 -0.95 -17.85 -16.46
CA PHE A 203 0.15 -18.54 -15.79
C PHE A 203 1.07 -17.60 -14.97
N ASN A 204 0.52 -16.52 -14.42
CA ASN A 204 1.24 -15.55 -13.60
C ASN A 204 1.14 -15.93 -12.11
N VAL A 205 2.16 -16.63 -11.63
CA VAL A 205 2.26 -17.12 -10.25
C VAL A 205 2.22 -15.97 -9.23
N ILE A 206 2.83 -14.82 -9.52
CA ILE A 206 2.86 -13.68 -8.59
C ILE A 206 1.44 -13.14 -8.39
N THR A 207 0.69 -12.96 -9.48
CA THR A 207 -0.71 -12.52 -9.41
C THR A 207 -1.57 -13.48 -8.61
N MET A 208 -1.36 -14.79 -8.76
CA MET A 208 -2.05 -15.79 -7.94
C MET A 208 -1.69 -15.66 -6.45
N ILE A 209 -0.42 -15.46 -6.12
CA ILE A 209 0.04 -15.27 -4.74
C ILE A 209 -0.63 -14.02 -4.13
N VAL A 210 -0.70 -12.92 -4.87
CA VAL A 210 -1.40 -11.69 -4.43
C VAL A 210 -2.86 -12.00 -4.08
N GLY A 211 -3.58 -12.69 -4.96
CA GLY A 211 -4.97 -13.05 -4.72
C GLY A 211 -5.15 -13.98 -3.52
N VAL A 212 -4.27 -14.98 -3.34
CA VAL A 212 -4.29 -15.87 -2.16
C VAL A 212 -4.02 -15.08 -0.89
N TRP A 213 -3.04 -14.19 -0.89
CA TRP A 213 -2.75 -13.34 0.25
C TRP A 213 -3.95 -12.46 0.62
N MET A 214 -4.61 -11.84 -0.36
CA MET A 214 -5.83 -11.05 -0.12
C MET A 214 -6.93 -11.89 0.53
N LEU A 215 -7.13 -13.14 0.10
CA LEU A 215 -8.11 -14.04 0.72
C LEU A 215 -7.72 -14.43 2.15
N ILE A 216 -6.44 -14.67 2.43
CA ILE A 216 -5.93 -14.95 3.78
C ILE A 216 -6.17 -13.74 4.69
N SER A 217 -5.81 -12.53 4.25
CA SER A 217 -6.08 -11.31 5.01
C SER A 217 -7.59 -11.10 5.23
N THR A 218 -8.41 -11.30 4.19
CA THR A 218 -9.88 -11.18 4.31
C THR A 218 -10.46 -12.18 5.31
N PHE A 219 -9.84 -13.36 5.46
CA PHE A 219 -10.24 -14.34 6.45
C PHE A 219 -10.06 -13.85 7.89
N GLU A 220 -9.07 -13.01 8.19
CA GLU A 220 -8.90 -12.39 9.50
C GLU A 220 -10.10 -11.48 9.84
N LEU A 221 -10.52 -10.66 8.87
CA LEU A 221 -11.71 -9.82 9.02
C LEU A 221 -12.98 -10.67 9.17
N PHE A 222 -13.11 -11.75 8.40
CA PHE A 222 -14.23 -12.69 8.53
C PHE A 222 -14.28 -13.37 9.90
N GLN A 223 -13.12 -13.75 10.46
CA GLN A 223 -13.05 -14.29 11.82
C GLN A 223 -13.56 -13.27 12.85
N ALA A 224 -13.17 -12.00 12.75
CA ALA A 224 -13.65 -10.95 13.64
C ALA A 224 -15.18 -10.79 13.60
N ILE A 225 -15.81 -10.96 12.42
CA ILE A 225 -17.28 -10.98 12.26
C ILE A 225 -17.86 -12.17 13.02
N ARG A 226 -17.26 -13.35 12.89
CA ARG A 226 -17.76 -14.60 13.47
C ARG A 226 -17.66 -14.62 15.00
N THR A 227 -16.64 -13.97 15.57
CA THR A 227 -16.41 -13.91 17.02
C THR A 227 -17.07 -12.70 17.69
N ASP A 228 -17.84 -11.90 16.95
CA ASP A 228 -18.46 -10.65 17.40
C ASP A 228 -17.45 -9.63 17.97
N THR A 229 -16.19 -9.71 17.52
CA THR A 229 -15.09 -8.82 17.91
C THR A 229 -14.84 -7.72 16.88
N ILE A 230 -15.80 -7.45 15.98
CA ILE A 230 -15.66 -6.41 14.93
C ILE A 230 -15.37 -5.04 15.52
N LYS A 231 -15.99 -4.72 16.65
CA LYS A 231 -15.73 -3.46 17.35
C LYS A 231 -14.29 -3.37 17.85
N GLN A 232 -13.54 -4.45 17.96
CA GLN A 232 -12.12 -4.45 18.32
C GLN A 232 -11.20 -4.50 17.10
N HIS A 233 -11.77 -4.72 15.90
CA HIS A 233 -10.99 -4.81 14.67
C HIS A 233 -10.49 -3.41 14.27
N PRO A 234 -9.21 -3.24 13.85
CA PRO A 234 -8.65 -1.93 13.59
C PRO A 234 -9.34 -1.09 12.50
N MET A 235 -10.14 -1.74 11.65
CA MET A 235 -10.94 -1.10 10.60
C MET A 235 -12.29 -0.55 11.10
N PHE A 236 -12.82 -1.07 12.22
CA PHE A 236 -14.18 -0.77 12.67
C PHE A 236 -14.25 -0.30 14.14
N TYR A 237 -13.11 -0.17 14.81
CA TYR A 237 -13.01 0.44 16.13
C TYR A 237 -12.86 1.95 16.03
N PHE A 238 -13.82 2.68 16.63
CA PHE A 238 -13.74 4.13 16.79
C PHE A 238 -14.03 4.46 18.25
N GLU A 239 -13.05 5.02 18.96
CA GLU A 239 -13.22 5.52 20.33
C GLU A 239 -14.32 6.62 20.33
N PRO A 240 -15.27 6.63 21.27
CA PRO A 240 -16.27 7.68 21.34
C PRO A 240 -15.61 9.06 21.54
N ALA A 241 -16.10 10.09 20.83
CA ALA A 241 -15.57 11.47 20.90
C ALA A 241 -15.51 12.05 22.33
N ALA A 242 -16.29 11.53 23.28
CA ALA A 242 -16.26 11.93 24.69
C ALA A 242 -15.00 11.47 25.44
N ALA A 243 -14.34 10.37 25.03
CA ALA A 243 -13.12 9.87 25.66
C ALA A 243 -11.85 10.62 25.21
N GLN A 244 -11.91 11.37 24.10
CA GLN A 244 -10.78 12.17 23.60
C GLN A 244 -10.57 13.49 24.36
N ASN A 245 -11.57 13.95 25.13
CA ASN A 245 -11.52 15.20 25.91
C ASN A 245 -11.38 14.98 27.42
N ASP A 246 -11.27 13.72 27.88
CA ASP A 246 -11.08 13.41 29.30
C ASP A 246 -9.61 12.99 29.57
N PRO A 247 -8.78 13.86 30.19
CA PRO A 247 -7.39 13.52 30.49
C PRO A 247 -7.24 12.35 31.49
N MET A 248 -8.33 11.80 32.04
CA MET A 248 -8.28 10.67 32.98
C MET A 248 -8.25 9.28 32.35
N VAL A 249 -8.33 9.13 31.03
CA VAL A 249 -8.14 7.82 30.36
C VAL A 249 -6.73 7.72 29.76
N MET A 250 -5.72 8.21 30.47
CA MET A 250 -4.38 7.64 30.35
C MET A 250 -4.34 6.39 31.24
N LEU A 251 -4.25 5.22 30.61
CA LEU A 251 -3.93 3.97 31.30
C LEU A 251 -2.74 4.19 32.25
N PRO A 252 -2.82 3.74 33.52
CA PRO A 252 -1.73 3.96 34.45
C PRO A 252 -0.50 3.18 33.98
N ALA A 253 0.55 3.94 33.64
CA ALA A 253 1.90 3.43 33.61
C ALA A 253 2.27 2.98 35.04
N ASN A 254 2.18 1.69 35.32
CA ASN A 254 2.79 1.12 36.52
C ASN A 254 3.52 -0.17 36.18
N HIS A 255 4.82 -0.01 35.94
CA HIS A 255 5.81 -0.97 36.40
C HIS A 255 5.75 -1.08 37.93
N PRO A 256 6.15 -2.21 38.50
CA PRO A 256 7.04 -2.13 39.64
C PRO A 256 8.37 -2.83 39.35
N ARG A 257 9.46 -2.11 39.66
CA ARG A 257 10.77 -2.70 39.98
C ARG A 257 10.73 -3.26 41.41
N SER A 258 11.46 -4.37 41.59
CA SER A 258 12.17 -4.87 42.78
C SER A 258 11.41 -5.29 44.06
N ALA A 259 11.54 -6.57 44.40
CA ALA A 259 12.16 -7.10 45.64
C ALA A 259 12.45 -8.60 45.35
N GLY A 260 13.60 -9.23 45.57
CA GLY A 260 14.63 -8.97 46.57
C GLY A 260 14.41 -9.82 47.80
N VAL A 261 14.53 -11.16 47.69
CA VAL A 261 15.13 -12.10 48.64
C VAL A 261 15.69 -13.27 47.85
#